data_AF-A0A0B6ZEC3-F1
#
_entry.id   AF-A0A0B6ZEC3-F1
#
_cell.length_a   1.000
_cell.length_b   1.000
_cell.length_c   1.000
_cell.angle_alpha   90.00
_cell.angle_beta   90.00
_cell.angle_gamma   90.00
#
_symmetry.space_group_name_H-M   'P 1'
#
loop_
_entity.id
_entity.type
_entity.pdbx_description
1 polymer ?
#
loop_
_entity_poly.entity_id
_entity_poly.type
_entity_poly.pdbx_seq_one_letter_code
_entity_poly.pdbx_strand_id
1 'polypeptide(L)'
;ATLEKPKHWTKMDSCFTVDKELDKLIEKYESVNNRGQQTLEEFVTAISIFNSELLAKPQDELISNAVLESIKDFVNRARSAATSVSTAHKELHGSVSKLGKCVDRNFTSG
;
A
#
# COMPACT_ATOMS: atom_id res chain seq x y z
N ALA A 1 34.48 8.97 -31.86
CA ALA A 1 33.12 9.02 -31.27
C ALA A 1 32.30 7.90 -31.90
N THR A 2 32.17 6.76 -31.22
CA THR A 2 31.35 5.64 -31.65
C THR A 2 29.89 6.01 -31.46
N LEU A 3 29.20 6.26 -32.57
CA LEU A 3 27.74 6.41 -32.61
C LEU A 3 27.13 5.03 -32.30
N GLU A 4 26.69 4.82 -31.06
CA GLU A 4 25.81 3.69 -30.74
C GLU A 4 24.53 3.82 -31.58
N LYS A 5 24.35 2.88 -32.51
CA LYS A 5 23.13 2.80 -33.31
C LYS A 5 21.93 2.52 -32.38
N PRO A 6 20.75 3.13 -32.63
CA PRO A 6 19.57 2.85 -31.84
C PRO A 6 19.24 1.36 -31.89
N LYS A 7 19.06 0.77 -30.71
CA LYS A 7 18.73 -0.65 -30.53
C LYS A 7 17.35 -0.88 -31.13
N HIS A 8 17.28 -1.51 -32.31
CA HIS A 8 16.01 -1.86 -32.93
C HIS A 8 15.43 -3.08 -32.22
N TRP A 9 14.44 -2.84 -31.35
CA TRP A 9 13.71 -3.91 -30.67
C TRP A 9 12.76 -4.59 -31.66
N THR A 10 12.75 -5.92 -31.67
CA THR A 10 11.66 -6.64 -32.35
C THR A 10 10.39 -6.48 -31.51
N LYS A 11 9.20 -6.57 -32.13
CA LYS A 11 7.92 -6.50 -31.39
C LYS A 11 7.87 -7.52 -30.23
N MET A 12 8.52 -8.67 -30.40
CA MET A 12 8.60 -9.71 -29.38
C MET A 12 9.46 -9.28 -28.18
N ASP A 13 10.59 -8.60 -28.41
CA ASP A 13 11.43 -8.09 -27.32
C ASP A 13 10.76 -6.93 -26.55
N SER A 14 9.98 -6.09 -27.25
CA SER A 14 9.14 -5.05 -26.65
C SER A 14 8.07 -5.64 -25.74
N CYS A 15 7.35 -6.68 -26.21
CA CYS A 15 6.37 -7.41 -25.39
C CYS A 15 7.00 -8.03 -24.16
N PHE A 16 8.10 -8.77 -24.31
CA PHE A 16 8.79 -9.41 -23.20
C PHE A 16 9.25 -8.41 -22.13
N THR A 17 9.73 -7.24 -22.55
CA THR A 17 10.18 -6.19 -21.62
C THR A 17 9.04 -5.62 -20.79
N VAL A 18 7.88 -5.40 -21.39
CA VAL A 18 6.69 -4.90 -20.69
C VAL A 18 6.10 -5.98 -19.79
N ASP A 19 6.04 -7.22 -20.27
CA ASP A 19 5.57 -8.38 -19.50
C ASP A 19 6.35 -8.55 -18.20
N LYS A 20 7.69 -8.50 -18.28
CA LYS A 20 8.56 -8.55 -17.09
C LYS A 20 8.34 -7.39 -16.11
N GLU A 21 7.92 -6.21 -16.59
CA GLU A 21 7.63 -5.09 -15.69
C GLU A 21 6.22 -5.17 -15.10
N LEU A 22 5.29 -5.80 -15.82
CA LEU A 22 3.96 -6.15 -15.32
C LEU A 22 4.05 -7.19 -14.19
N ASP A 23 4.85 -8.24 -14.36
CA ASP A 23 5.05 -9.26 -13.32
C ASP A 23 5.52 -8.63 -12.00
N LYS A 24 6.51 -7.73 -12.06
CA LYS A 24 7.00 -7.01 -10.88
C LYS A 24 5.93 -6.14 -10.23
N LEU A 25 5.04 -5.54 -11.04
CA LEU A 25 3.93 -4.75 -10.52
C LEU A 25 2.92 -5.64 -9.81
N ILE A 26 2.61 -6.82 -10.36
CA ILE A 26 1.72 -7.81 -9.76
C ILE A 26 2.28 -8.28 -8.41
N GLU A 27 3.54 -8.72 -8.38
CA GLU A 27 4.21 -9.16 -7.14
C GLU A 27 4.17 -8.07 -6.06
N LYS A 28 4.44 -6.82 -6.45
CA LYS A 28 4.40 -5.68 -5.52
C LYS A 28 2.97 -5.39 -5.06
N TYR A 29 1.99 -5.46 -5.95
CA TYR A 29 0.58 -5.26 -5.64
C TYR A 29 0.09 -6.29 -4.62
N GLU A 30 0.37 -7.57 -4.85
CA GLU A 30 0.00 -8.64 -3.92
C GLU A 30 0.63 -8.44 -2.54
N SER A 31 1.93 -8.13 -2.50
CA SER A 31 2.64 -7.85 -1.25
C SER A 31 2.02 -6.68 -0.47
N VAL A 32 1.76 -5.56 -1.16
CA VAL A 32 1.15 -4.37 -0.55
C VAL A 32 -0.29 -4.63 -0.12
N ASN A 33 -1.08 -5.31 -0.95
CA ASN A 33 -2.47 -5.63 -0.67
C ASN A 33 -2.58 -6.54 0.56
N ASN A 34 -1.79 -7.60 0.63
CA ASN A 34 -1.78 -8.53 1.76
C ASN A 34 -1.42 -7.81 3.06
N ARG A 35 -0.36 -6.98 3.03
CA ARG A 35 0.04 -6.16 4.19
C ARG A 35 -1.07 -5.18 4.60
N GLY A 36 -1.71 -4.54 3.62
CA GLY A 36 -2.81 -3.59 3.86
C GLY A 36 -4.02 -4.25 4.49
N GLN A 37 -4.44 -5.40 3.95
CA GLN A 37 -5.53 -6.21 4.50
C GLN A 37 -5.22 -6.65 5.93
N GLN A 38 -4.04 -7.23 6.16
CA GLN A 38 -3.61 -7.64 7.49
C GLN A 38 -3.64 -6.48 8.50
N THR A 39 -3.09 -5.31 8.12
CA THR A 39 -3.08 -4.12 8.99
C THR A 39 -4.50 -3.68 9.36
N LEU A 40 -5.43 -3.72 8.41
CA LEU A 40 -6.81 -3.33 8.64
C LEU A 40 -7.58 -4.36 9.47
N GLU A 41 -7.37 -5.66 9.22
CA GLU A 41 -7.98 -6.75 9.99
C GLU A 41 -7.52 -6.75 11.45
N GLU A 42 -6.22 -6.56 11.68
CA GLU A 42 -5.64 -6.38 13.01
C GLU A 42 -6.25 -5.16 13.72
N PHE A 43 -6.43 -4.04 13.00
CA PHE A 43 -7.04 -2.85 13.57
C PHE A 43 -8.54 -3.04 13.89
N VAL A 44 -9.30 -3.71 13.01
CA VAL A 44 -10.72 -4.06 13.22
C VAL A 44 -10.88 -4.98 14.42
N THR A 45 -9.99 -5.94 14.58
CA THR A 45 -9.96 -6.82 15.75
C THR A 45 -9.67 -6.01 17.01
N ALA A 46 -8.64 -5.16 16.96
CA ALA A 46 -8.25 -4.34 18.10
C ALA A 46 -9.37 -3.38 18.55
N ILE A 47 -10.11 -2.76 17.62
CA ILE A 47 -11.18 -1.81 17.99
C ILE A 47 -12.38 -2.55 18.57
N SER A 48 -12.68 -3.75 18.10
CA SER A 48 -13.75 -4.58 18.64
C SER A 48 -13.45 -5.01 20.08
N ILE A 49 -12.20 -5.42 20.35
CA ILE A 49 -11.74 -5.75 21.70
C ILE A 49 -11.78 -4.50 22.59
N PHE A 50 -11.18 -3.39 22.15
CA PHE A 50 -11.12 -2.15 22.93
C PHE A 50 -12.52 -1.61 23.27
N ASN A 51 -13.46 -1.67 22.32
CA ASN A 51 -14.84 -1.26 22.56
C ASN A 51 -15.53 -2.17 23.59
N SER A 52 -15.28 -3.48 23.53
CA SER A 52 -15.83 -4.43 24.50
C SER A 52 -15.27 -4.19 25.92
N GLU A 53 -13.97 -3.90 26.03
CA GLU A 53 -13.30 -3.54 27.28
C GLU A 53 -13.84 -2.23 27.87
N LEU A 54 -14.09 -1.23 27.02
CA LEU A 54 -14.69 0.04 27.44
C LEU A 54 -16.12 -0.17 27.96
N LEU A 55 -16.96 -0.91 27.23
CA LEU A 55 -18.35 -1.15 27.63
C LEU A 55 -18.49 -2.00 28.90
N ALA A 56 -17.48 -2.79 29.24
CA ALA A 56 -17.46 -3.57 30.47
C ALA A 56 -17.12 -2.74 31.73
N LYS A 57 -16.67 -1.49 31.58
CA LYS A 57 -16.29 -0.64 32.71
C LYS A 57 -17.50 0.00 33.40
N PRO A 58 -17.47 0.16 34.74
CA PRO A 58 -18.45 0.97 35.46
C PRO A 58 -18.46 2.41 34.95
N GLN A 59 -19.62 3.06 34.98
CA GLN A 59 -19.79 4.42 34.46
C GLN A 59 -18.85 5.44 35.11
N ASP A 60 -18.54 5.23 36.39
CA ASP A 60 -17.68 6.08 37.21
C ASP A 60 -16.21 6.04 36.76
N GLU A 61 -15.77 4.91 36.19
CA GLU A 61 -14.40 4.72 35.67
C GLU A 61 -14.23 5.27 34.25
N LEU A 62 -15.31 5.38 33.48
CA LEU A 62 -15.29 5.86 32.09
C LEU A 62 -14.89 7.34 31.97
N ILE A 63 -15.11 8.11 33.03
CA ILE A 63 -14.78 9.55 33.09
C ILE A 63 -13.35 9.78 33.60
N SER A 64 -12.60 8.72 33.90
CA SER A 64 -11.23 8.84 34.37
C SER A 64 -10.29 9.33 33.27
N ASN A 65 -9.28 10.13 33.65
CA ASN A 65 -8.23 10.59 32.73
C ASN A 65 -7.49 9.40 32.07
N ALA A 66 -7.38 8.26 32.76
CA ALA A 66 -6.75 7.07 32.21
C ALA A 66 -7.52 6.49 31.01
N VAL A 67 -8.85 6.46 31.08
CA VAL A 67 -9.71 6.04 29.96
C VAL A 67 -9.63 7.04 28.80
N LEU A 68 -9.59 8.35 29.10
CA LEU A 68 -9.42 9.36 28.06
C LEU A 68 -8.09 9.20 27.30
N GLU A 69 -6.98 8.97 28.01
CA GLU A 69 -5.68 8.75 27.37
C GLU A 69 -5.67 7.44 26.55
N SER A 70 -6.27 6.36 27.05
CA SER A 70 -6.33 5.10 26.29
C SER A 70 -7.13 5.26 24.99
N ILE A 71 -8.21 6.04 24.99
CA ILE A 71 -8.98 6.38 23.78
C ILE A 71 -8.12 7.19 22.80
N LYS A 72 -7.38 8.20 23.28
CA LYS A 72 -6.48 8.99 22.43
C LYS A 72 -5.40 8.12 21.78
N ASP A 73 -4.80 7.22 22.55
CA ASP A 73 -3.81 6.27 22.05
C ASP A 73 -4.43 5.35 20.98
N PHE A 74 -5.66 4.89 21.20
CA PHE A 74 -6.37 4.08 20.25
C PHE A 74 -6.69 4.83 18.94
N VAL A 75 -7.09 6.09 19.02
CA VAL A 75 -7.28 6.97 17.85
C VAL A 75 -5.96 7.18 17.10
N ASN A 76 -4.84 7.33 17.80
CA ASN A 76 -3.53 7.43 17.18
C ASN A 76 -3.15 6.14 16.43
N ARG A 77 -3.48 4.96 16.98
CA ARG A 77 -3.32 3.67 16.28
C ARG A 77 -4.14 3.63 14.99
N ALA A 78 -5.37 4.12 15.01
CA ALA A 78 -6.22 4.22 13.82
C ALA A 78 -5.57 5.08 12.73
N ARG A 79 -5.05 6.25 13.11
CA ARG A 79 -4.35 7.16 12.21
C ARG A 79 -3.10 6.51 11.63
N SER A 80 -2.33 5.79 12.43
CA SER A 80 -1.13 5.06 11.98
C SER A 80 -1.47 3.97 10.97
N ALA A 81 -2.51 3.16 11.23
CA ALA A 81 -2.98 2.13 10.30
C ALA A 81 -3.40 2.74 8.95
N ALA A 82 -4.22 3.80 8.98
CA ALA A 82 -4.65 4.50 7.78
C ALA A 82 -3.48 5.11 7.00
N THR A 83 -2.50 5.69 7.70
CA THR A 83 -1.30 6.28 7.09
C THR A 83 -0.41 5.21 6.45
N SER A 84 -0.28 4.04 7.08
CA SER A 84 0.46 2.91 6.52
C SER A 84 -0.15 2.45 5.19
N VAL A 85 -1.47 2.24 5.14
CA VAL A 85 -2.20 1.87 3.92
C VAL A 85 -2.06 2.95 2.83
N SER A 86 -2.23 4.22 3.20
CA SER A 86 -2.07 5.35 2.28
C SER A 86 -0.65 5.41 1.68
N THR A 87 0.37 5.18 2.49
CA THR A 87 1.77 5.18 2.06
C THR A 87 2.02 4.04 1.07
N ALA A 88 1.54 2.83 1.39
CA ALA A 88 1.69 1.68 0.51
C ALA A 88 0.99 1.87 -0.85
N HIS A 89 -0.19 2.53 -0.86
CA HIS A 89 -0.85 2.90 -2.11
C HIS A 89 0.00 3.86 -2.97
N LYS A 90 0.63 4.87 -2.36
CA LYS A 90 1.52 5.79 -3.07
C LYS A 90 2.72 5.06 -3.69
N GLU A 91 3.27 4.06 -3.00
CA GLU A 91 4.36 3.23 -3.53
C GLU A 91 3.93 2.41 -4.76
N LEU A 92 2.70 1.91 -4.79
CA LEU A 92 2.14 1.23 -5.97
C LEU A 92 1.94 2.17 -7.14
N HIS A 93 1.44 3.38 -6.89
CA HIS A 93 1.28 4.40 -7.93
C HIS A 93 2.59 4.68 -8.69
N GLY A 94 3.73 4.68 -7.98
CA GLY A 94 5.05 4.80 -8.60
C GLY A 94 5.38 3.63 -9.54
N SER A 95 5.06 2.40 -9.15
CA SER A 95 5.25 1.21 -9.99
C SER A 95 4.33 1.20 -11.21
N VAL A 96 3.07 1.61 -11.05
CA VAL A 96 2.12 1.78 -12.16
C VAL A 96 2.64 2.80 -13.18
N SER A 97 3.11 3.96 -12.69
CA SER A 97 3.71 4.98 -13.57
C SER A 97 4.94 4.46 -14.32
N LYS A 98 5.75 3.60 -13.68
CA LYS A 98 6.92 2.99 -14.31
C LYS A 98 6.53 2.01 -15.41
N LEU A 99 5.49 1.19 -15.19
CA LEU A 99 4.94 0.31 -16.21
C LEU A 99 4.40 1.12 -17.41
N GLY A 100 3.64 2.20 -17.16
CA GLY A 100 3.14 3.09 -18.22
C GLY A 100 4.28 3.63 -19.10
N LYS A 101 5.33 4.18 -18.49
CA LYS A 101 6.53 4.63 -19.22
C LYS A 101 7.23 3.49 -19.98
N CYS A 102 7.21 2.27 -19.43
CA CYS A 102 7.77 1.10 -20.10
C CYS A 102 6.96 0.77 -21.37
N VAL A 103 5.63 0.81 -21.29
CA VAL A 103 4.73 0.64 -22.44
C VAL A 103 5.02 1.71 -23.49
N ASP A 104 5.03 2.98 -23.10
CA ASP A 104 5.25 4.10 -24.03
C ASP A 104 6.56 3.93 -24.80
N ARG A 105 7.66 3.67 -24.10
CA ARG A 105 8.99 3.48 -24.70
C ARG A 105 9.06 2.30 -25.68
N ASN A 106 8.30 1.23 -25.44
CA ASN A 106 8.39 0.01 -26.24
C ASN A 106 7.36 -0.05 -27.38
N PHE A 107 6.29 0.75 -27.33
CA PHE A 107 5.15 0.65 -28.26
C PHE A 107 4.66 1.96 -28.88
N THR A 108 5.09 3.14 -28.41
CA THR A 108 4.68 4.44 -28.99
C THR A 108 5.82 5.22 -29.66
N SER A 109 7.05 4.71 -29.63
CA SER A 109 8.21 5.33 -30.29
C SER A 109 8.32 5.00 -31.80
N GLY A 110 7.19 4.82 -32.48
CA GLY A 110 7.10 4.52 -33.92
C GLY A 110 6.78 5.75 -34.75
#